data_AF-A0A9E1CHH7-F1
#
_entry.id   AF-A0A9E1CHH7-F1
#
_cell.length_a   1.000
_cell.length_b   1.000
_cell.length_c   1.000
_cell.angle_alpha   90.00
_cell.angle_beta   90.00
_cell.angle_gamma   90.00
#
_symmetry.space_group_name_H-M   'P 1'
#
loop_
_entity.id
_entity.type
_entity.pdbx_description
1 polymer ?
#
loop_
_entity_poly.entity_id
_entity_poly.type
_entity_poly.pdbx_seq_one_letter_code
_entity_poly.pdbx_strand_id
1 'polypeptide(L)'
;KMGNNLLVQEIDKAGGIDFSRPVLLGYSGISDALLLKYIEDSRHIWEGKLKEIRYTTVGSVIGTHAGPGAVVVAFFKNQYNAEQNSSD
;
A
#
# COMPACT_ATOMS: atom_id res chain seq x y z
N LYS A 1 -5.13 11.54 15.39
CA LYS A 1 -3.80 11.20 14.82
C LYS A 1 -3.56 9.70 15.01
N MET A 2 -4.13 8.83 14.16
CA MET A 2 -3.92 7.35 14.11
C MET A 2 -4.55 6.70 12.85
N GLY A 3 -4.89 7.45 11.80
CA GLY A 3 -5.55 6.89 10.61
C GLY A 3 -4.60 6.28 9.57
N ASN A 4 -3.33 6.69 9.56
CA ASN A 4 -2.40 6.38 8.46
C ASN A 4 -1.67 5.02 8.56
N ASN A 5 -2.02 4.19 9.54
CA ASN A 5 -1.32 2.93 9.82
C ASN A 5 -2.06 1.66 9.39
N LEU A 6 -3.32 1.74 8.95
CA LEU A 6 -4.09 0.53 8.62
C LEU A 6 -3.44 -0.23 7.45
N LEU A 7 -3.07 0.45 6.36
CA LEU A 7 -2.43 -0.21 5.22
C LEU A 7 -1.06 -0.82 5.58
N VAL A 8 -0.31 -0.17 6.48
CA VAL A 8 0.96 -0.71 7.01
C VAL A 8 0.71 -1.99 7.81
N GLN A 9 -0.29 -1.97 8.70
CA GLN A 9 -0.68 -3.16 9.48
C GLN A 9 -1.16 -4.30 8.57
N GLU A 10 -1.91 -4.02 7.50
CA GLU A 10 -2.35 -5.05 6.56
C GLU A 10 -1.18 -5.63 5.76
N ILE A 11 -0.19 -4.81 5.40
CA ILE A 11 1.08 -5.30 4.82
C ILE A 11 1.80 -6.21 5.81
N ASP A 12 1.92 -5.81 7.07
CA ASP A 12 2.60 -6.60 8.10
C ASP A 12 1.89 -7.93 8.36
N LYS A 13 0.55 -7.91 8.47
CA LYS A 13 -0.27 -9.14 8.61
C LYS A 13 -0.11 -10.08 7.42
N ALA A 14 0.05 -9.54 6.22
CA ALA A 14 0.31 -10.33 5.01
C ALA A 14 1.73 -10.96 4.98
N GLY A 15 2.58 -10.69 5.98
CA GLY A 15 3.96 -11.16 6.05
C GLY A 15 4.96 -10.21 5.37
N GLY A 16 4.54 -9.00 5.01
CA GLY A 16 5.33 -8.01 4.30
C GLY A 16 5.32 -8.17 2.78
N ILE A 17 6.11 -7.32 2.11
CA ILE A 17 6.13 -7.17 0.65
C ILE A 17 7.31 -7.92 0.04
N ASP A 18 7.06 -8.69 -1.02
CA ASP A 18 8.08 -9.18 -1.95
C ASP A 18 8.49 -8.07 -2.92
N PHE A 19 9.54 -7.32 -2.59
CA PHE A 19 10.07 -6.23 -3.41
C PHE A 19 10.79 -6.69 -4.69
N SER A 20 10.95 -8.00 -4.91
CA SER A 20 11.41 -8.52 -6.22
C SER A 20 10.31 -8.44 -7.29
N ARG A 21 9.05 -8.26 -6.85
CA ARG A 21 7.87 -8.18 -7.71
C ARG A 21 7.29 -6.76 -7.72
N PRO A 22 6.43 -6.44 -8.71
CA PRO A 22 5.83 -5.12 -8.80
C PRO A 22 5.03 -4.72 -7.56
N VAL A 23 5.24 -3.49 -7.11
CA VAL A 23 4.39 -2.76 -6.16
C VAL A 23 3.75 -1.60 -6.91
N LEU A 24 2.47 -1.33 -6.63
CA LEU A 24 1.73 -0.21 -7.19
C LEU A 24 0.89 0.45 -6.11
N LEU A 25 0.99 1.77 -5.99
CA LEU A 25 0.12 2.56 -5.12
C LEU A 25 -0.98 3.22 -5.96
N GLY A 26 -2.05 3.67 -5.32
CA GLY A 26 -3.08 4.42 -6.01
C GLY A 26 -3.92 5.30 -5.12
N TYR A 27 -4.60 6.26 -5.74
CA TYR A 27 -5.50 7.18 -5.07
C TYR A 27 -6.80 7.37 -5.86
N SER A 28 -7.92 7.59 -5.18
CA SER A 28 -9.20 7.92 -5.82
C SER A 28 -9.51 9.42 -5.74
N GLY A 29 -10.28 9.92 -6.71
CA GLY A 29 -10.66 11.32 -6.78
C GLY A 29 -9.61 12.20 -7.46
N ILE A 30 -9.65 13.51 -7.18
CA ILE A 30 -8.92 14.53 -7.95
C ILE A 30 -7.53 14.84 -7.36
N SER A 31 -7.27 14.46 -6.10
CA SER A 31 -6.04 14.80 -5.39
C SER A 31 -5.33 13.57 -4.85
N ASP A 32 -4.01 13.52 -5.06
CA ASP A 32 -3.08 12.53 -4.52
C ASP A 32 -2.50 12.93 -3.16
N ALA A 33 -2.95 14.04 -2.55
CA ALA A 33 -2.35 14.58 -1.33
C ALA A 33 -2.33 13.57 -0.16
N LEU A 34 -3.39 12.77 -0.01
CA LEU A 34 -3.44 11.71 1.00
C LEU A 34 -2.51 10.54 0.70
N LEU A 35 -2.32 10.21 -0.58
CA LEU A 35 -1.35 9.21 -1.02
C LEU A 35 0.08 9.68 -0.76
N LEU A 36 0.42 10.92 -1.12
CA LEU A 36 1.75 11.48 -0.87
C LEU A 36 2.05 11.52 0.63
N LYS A 37 1.06 11.91 1.45
CA LYS A 37 1.17 11.85 2.90
C LYS A 37 1.38 10.42 3.41
N TYR A 38 0.67 9.44 2.86
CA TYR A 38 0.85 8.04 3.21
C TYR A 38 2.27 7.56 2.87
N ILE A 39 2.78 7.87 1.67
CA ILE A 39 4.16 7.52 1.25
C ILE A 39 5.19 8.11 2.21
N GLU A 40 5.02 9.38 2.59
CA GLU A 40 5.94 10.05 3.53
C GLU A 40 5.87 9.44 4.93
N ASP A 41 4.67 9.29 5.49
CA ASP A 41 4.49 8.74 6.85
C ASP A 41 4.95 7.26 6.92
N SER A 42 4.93 6.53 5.79
CA SER A 42 5.36 5.12 5.67
C SER A 42 6.69 4.94 4.95
N ARG A 43 7.52 5.98 4.87
CA ARG A 43 8.82 5.99 4.17
C ARG A 43 9.69 4.76 4.48
N HIS A 44 9.70 4.32 5.74
CA HIS A 44 10.44 3.15 6.22
C HIS A 44 10.11 1.83 5.50
N ILE A 45 8.94 1.71 4.87
CA ILE A 45 8.56 0.56 4.05
C ILE A 45 9.28 0.58 2.69
N TRP A 46 9.40 1.77 2.09
CA TRP A 46 9.79 1.94 0.69
C TRP A 46 11.27 2.25 0.51
N GLU A 47 11.86 2.98 1.45
CA GLU A 47 13.22 3.51 1.37
C GLU A 47 14.26 2.38 1.25
N GLY A 48 15.11 2.46 0.22
CA GLY A 48 16.10 1.44 -0.10
C GLY A 48 15.54 0.11 -0.63
N LYS A 49 14.21 -0.04 -0.74
CA LYS A 49 13.54 -1.24 -1.29
C LYS A 49 13.09 -1.06 -2.72
N LEU A 50 12.63 0.13 -3.08
CA LEU A 50 12.19 0.49 -4.43
C LEU A 50 13.11 1.56 -5.02
N LYS A 51 13.43 1.44 -6.32
CA LYS A 51 14.13 2.52 -7.05
C LYS A 51 13.24 3.75 -7.25
N GLU A 52 11.95 3.52 -7.44
CA GLU A 52 10.92 4.53 -7.64
C GLU A 52 9.58 4.00 -7.14
N ILE A 53 8.78 4.87 -6.51
CA ILE A 53 7.41 4.56 -6.11
C ILE A 53 6.47 4.95 -7.25
N ARG A 54 5.84 3.95 -7.88
CA ARG A 54 4.84 4.17 -8.92
C ARG A 54 3.45 4.25 -8.33
N TYR A 55 2.64 5.19 -8.80
CA TYR A 55 1.24 5.29 -8.42
C TYR A 55 0.32 5.71 -9.57
N THR A 56 -0.98 5.42 -9.43
CA THR A 56 -2.00 5.72 -10.43
C THR A 56 -3.33 6.19 -9.80
N THR A 57 -4.18 6.81 -10.60
CA THR A 57 -5.57 7.09 -10.22
C THR A 57 -6.40 5.81 -10.24
N VAL A 58 -7.16 5.58 -9.18
CA VAL A 58 -8.15 4.51 -9.07
C VAL A 58 -9.45 4.97 -9.75
N GLY A 59 -9.86 4.25 -10.78
CA GLY A 59 -11.02 4.57 -11.60
C GLY A 59 -12.37 4.39 -10.89
N SER A 60 -13.45 4.78 -11.59
CA SER A 60 -14.81 4.90 -11.03
C SER A 60 -15.38 3.60 -10.42
N VAL A 61 -15.05 2.43 -10.95
CA VAL A 61 -15.58 1.16 -10.44
C VAL A 61 -15.19 0.95 -8.98
N ILE A 62 -13.91 1.10 -8.65
CA ILE A 62 -13.41 0.99 -7.27
C ILE A 62 -13.71 2.28 -6.51
N GLY A 63 -13.50 3.43 -7.15
CA GLY A 63 -13.66 4.75 -6.55
C GLY A 63 -15.09 5.08 -6.08
N THR A 64 -16.12 4.51 -6.71
CA THR A 64 -17.52 4.69 -6.27
C THR A 64 -17.77 4.05 -4.91
N HIS A 65 -17.14 2.89 -4.64
CA HIS A 65 -17.28 2.19 -3.36
C HIS A 65 -16.31 2.72 -2.30
N ALA A 66 -15.07 3.02 -2.68
CA ALA A 66 -14.05 3.52 -1.76
C ALA A 66 -14.24 5.01 -1.40
N GLY A 67 -14.91 5.78 -2.27
CA GLY A 67 -15.05 7.23 -2.17
C GLY A 67 -13.79 7.99 -2.56
N PRO A 68 -13.85 9.33 -2.76
CA PRO A 68 -12.68 10.17 -3.02
C PRO A 68 -11.69 10.20 -1.84
N GLY A 69 -10.39 10.27 -2.14
CA GLY A 69 -9.33 10.33 -1.13
C GLY A 69 -8.93 8.96 -0.56
N ALA A 70 -9.43 7.86 -1.12
CA ALA A 70 -8.97 6.52 -0.77
C ALA A 70 -7.52 6.33 -1.23
N VAL A 71 -6.74 5.61 -0.43
CA VAL A 71 -5.37 5.19 -0.74
C VAL A 71 -5.36 3.68 -0.88
N VAL A 72 -4.72 3.18 -1.94
CA VAL A 72 -4.63 1.75 -2.27
C VAL A 72 -3.18 1.35 -2.41
N VAL A 73 -2.84 0.15 -1.95
CA VAL A 73 -1.53 -0.49 -2.16
C VAL A 73 -1.78 -1.88 -2.73
N ALA A 74 -1.16 -2.16 -3.88
CA ALA A 74 -1.14 -3.48 -4.50
C ALA A 74 0.29 -4.03 -4.46
N PHE A 75 0.44 -5.26 -3.96
CA PHE A 75 1.74 -5.87 -3.75
C PHE A 75 1.63 -7.40 -3.77
N PHE A 76 2.77 -8.08 -3.90
CA PHE A 76 2.89 -9.52 -3.69
C PHE A 76 3.38 -9.78 -2.26
N LYS A 77 2.72 -10.69 -1.54
CA LYS A 77 3.15 -11.08 -0.19
C LYS A 77 4.51 -11.76 -0.21
N ASN A 78 5.32 -11.54 0.81
CA ASN A 78 6.57 -12.27 0.98
C ASN A 78 6.29 -13.74 1.34
N GLN A 79 6.62 -14.66 0.44
CA GLN A 79 6.28 -16.09 0.59
C GLN A 79 6.93 -16.73 1.82
N TYR A 80 8.16 -16.34 2.18
CA TYR A 80 8.88 -16.89 3.33
C TYR A 80 8.20 -16.61 4.68
N ASN A 81 7.52 -15.46 4.80
CA ASN A 81 6.87 -15.05 6.04
C ASN A 81 5.39 -15.48 6.09
N ALA A 82 4.78 -15.73 4.93
CA ALA A 82 3.37 -16.10 4.83
C ALA A 82 3.07 -17.51 5.38
N GLU A 83 4.04 -18.42 5.33
CA GLU A 83 3.90 -19.80 5.83
C GLU A 83 3.99 -19.87 7.37
N GLN A 84 4.67 -18.91 8.02
CA GLN A 84 4.72 -18.81 9.48
C GLN A 84 3.41 -18.27 10.07
N ASN A 85 2.73 -17.34 9.40
CA ASN A 85 1.45 -16.78 9.87
C ASN A 85 0.22 -17.63 9.54
N SER A 86 0.34 -18.69 8.73
CA SER A 86 -0.77 -19.60 8.40
C SER A 86 -0.85 -20.83 9.30
N SER A 87 0.05 -20.93 10.28
CA SER A 87 0.14 -22.05 11.23
C SER A 87 -0.47 -21.74 12.60
N ASP A 88 -1.08 -20.55 12.76
CA ASP A 88 -1.82 -20.11 13.95
C ASP A 88 -3.34 -20.10 13.72
#